data_AF-A0A3M1REU0-F1
#
_entry.id   AF-A0A3M1REU0-F1
#
_cell.length_a   1.000
_cell.length_b   1.000
_cell.length_c   1.000
_cell.angle_alpha   90.00
_cell.angle_beta   90.00
_cell.angle_gamma   90.00
#
_symmetry.space_group_name_H-M   'P 1'
#
loop_
_entity.id
_entity.type
_entity.pdbx_description
1 polymer ?
#
loop_
_entity_poly.entity_id
_entity_poly.type
_entity_poly.pdbx_seq_one_letter_code
_entity_poly.pdbx_strand_id
1 'polypeptide(L)'
;MEEERVLVVPTSVFHEVGLFQGFCGNPRPYLNELLKPEHVSFRPRSQVEQDPSWKQLIPYCIFCWQDAEGRVSVFRYTRGTGQGESRLHRKHSVGIGGHISAVDAAQGDPYREGMRRELAEEVRVLADYTEQCVGLIN
;
A
#
# COMPACT_ATOMS: atom_id res chain seq x y z
N MET A 1 -9.53 -14.03 -18.62
CA MET A 1 -9.05 -12.79 -17.99
C MET A 1 -7.63 -13.03 -17.57
N GLU A 2 -6.73 -12.10 -17.88
CA GLU A 2 -5.34 -12.19 -17.44
C GLU A 2 -5.28 -12.03 -15.92
N GLU A 3 -4.46 -12.83 -15.26
CA GLU A 3 -4.34 -12.81 -13.80
C GLU A 3 -3.58 -11.54 -13.36
N GLU A 4 -4.07 -10.86 -12.33
CA GLU A 4 -3.41 -9.69 -11.74
C GLU A 4 -1.98 -10.05 -11.30
N ARG A 5 -0.99 -9.27 -11.74
CA ARG A 5 0.41 -9.41 -11.32
C ARG A 5 0.79 -8.28 -10.40
N VAL A 6 1.18 -8.61 -9.17
CA VAL A 6 1.41 -7.66 -8.08
C VAL A 6 2.90 -7.50 -7.78
N LEU A 7 3.30 -6.31 -7.34
CA LEU A 7 4.67 -6.00 -6.94
C LEU A 7 5.02 -6.70 -5.63
N VAL A 8 6.06 -7.53 -5.69
CA VAL A 8 6.56 -8.27 -4.52
C VAL A 8 8.06 -8.16 -4.35
N VAL A 9 8.51 -8.38 -3.12
CA VAL A 9 9.91 -8.52 -2.72
C VAL A 9 10.09 -9.82 -1.93
N PRO A 10 11.26 -10.48 -1.99
CA PRO A 10 11.53 -11.62 -1.13
C PRO A 10 11.50 -11.19 0.34
N THR A 11 10.84 -11.99 1.18
CA THR A 11 10.76 -11.73 2.63
C THR A 11 12.15 -11.70 3.28
N SER A 12 13.14 -12.42 2.73
CA SER A 12 14.53 -12.38 3.18
C SER A 12 15.15 -10.99 3.08
N VAL A 13 14.88 -10.24 2.02
CA VAL A 13 15.40 -8.86 1.84
C VAL A 13 14.86 -7.96 2.96
N PHE A 14 13.58 -8.09 3.31
CA PHE A 14 13.01 -7.38 4.46
C PHE A 14 13.70 -7.75 5.78
N HIS A 15 14.01 -9.03 5.99
CA HIS A 15 14.72 -9.49 7.18
C HIS A 15 16.14 -8.96 7.27
N GLU A 16 16.83 -8.82 6.14
CA GLU A 16 18.19 -8.28 6.06
C GLU A 16 18.25 -6.80 6.46
N VAL A 17 17.22 -6.01 6.13
CA VAL A 17 17.12 -4.62 6.60
C VAL A 17 16.84 -4.55 8.10
N GLY A 18 15.91 -5.38 8.59
CA GLY A 18 15.62 -5.51 10.02
C GLY A 18 14.15 -5.84 10.30
N LEU A 19 13.91 -6.83 11.14
CA LEU A 19 12.58 -7.26 11.54
C LEU A 19 11.89 -6.23 12.45
N PHE A 20 10.62 -5.94 12.18
CA PHE A 20 9.73 -5.23 13.10
C PHE A 20 8.30 -5.77 12.99
N GLN A 21 7.48 -5.55 14.02
CA GLN A 21 6.06 -5.88 14.02
C GLN A 21 5.27 -4.63 14.42
N GLY A 22 4.19 -4.33 13.70
CA GLY A 22 3.41 -3.12 13.86
C GLY A 22 3.92 -2.02 12.93
N PHE A 23 4.18 -0.83 13.48
CA PHE A 23 4.53 0.36 12.70
C PHE A 23 6.01 0.73 12.87
N CYS A 24 6.68 1.03 11.76
CA CYS A 24 8.02 1.60 11.72
C CYS A 24 7.97 3.01 11.13
N GLY A 25 8.25 4.03 11.96
CA GLY A 25 8.27 5.45 11.56
C GLY A 25 9.54 5.90 10.82
N ASN A 26 10.49 5.00 10.58
CA ASN A 26 11.68 5.26 9.78
C ASN A 26 11.70 4.37 8.52
N PRO A 27 10.88 4.69 7.50
CA PRO A 27 10.71 3.83 6.34
C PRO A 27 11.90 3.88 5.37
N ARG A 28 12.75 4.92 5.44
CA ARG A 28 13.77 5.20 4.41
C ARG A 28 14.77 4.05 4.21
N PRO A 29 15.36 3.43 5.25
CA PRO A 29 16.28 2.30 5.05
C PRO A 29 15.62 1.12 4.34
N TYR A 30 14.36 0.84 4.69
CA TYR A 30 13.57 -0.23 4.07
C TYR A 30 13.24 0.09 2.62
N LEU A 31 12.66 1.26 2.33
CA LEU A 31 12.26 1.61 0.97
C LEU A 31 13.46 1.64 0.01
N ASN A 32 14.61 2.15 0.47
CA ASN A 32 15.85 2.18 -0.33
C ASN A 32 16.36 0.78 -0.69
N GLU A 33 16.04 -0.24 0.10
CA GLU A 33 16.47 -1.61 -0.14
C GLU A 33 15.41 -2.44 -0.86
N LEU A 34 14.15 -2.32 -0.44
CA LEU A 34 13.03 -3.10 -0.97
C LEU A 34 12.65 -2.68 -2.40
N LEU A 35 12.81 -1.40 -2.75
CA LEU A 35 12.46 -0.89 -4.08
C LEU A 35 13.60 -0.98 -5.09
N LYS A 36 14.72 -1.62 -4.73
CA LYS A 36 15.80 -1.85 -5.68
C LYS A 36 15.33 -2.75 -6.83
N PRO A 37 15.64 -2.42 -8.10
CA PRO A 37 15.22 -3.19 -9.27
C PRO A 37 15.53 -4.69 -9.18
N GLU A 38 16.64 -5.08 -8.53
CA GLU A 38 17.03 -6.48 -8.34
C GLU A 38 16.17 -7.25 -7.33
N HIS A 39 15.46 -6.55 -6.43
CA HIS A 39 14.63 -7.16 -5.38
C HIS A 39 13.15 -7.18 -5.72
N VAL A 40 12.70 -6.29 -6.60
CA VAL A 40 11.31 -6.20 -7.01
C VAL A 40 11.00 -7.13 -8.17
N SER A 41 9.84 -7.78 -8.12
CA SER A 41 9.31 -8.51 -9.26
C SER A 41 7.79 -8.47 -9.27
N PHE A 42 7.20 -8.57 -10.46
CA PHE A 42 5.76 -8.73 -10.61
C PHE A 42 5.41 -10.22 -10.70
N ARG A 43 4.58 -10.70 -9.77
CA ARG A 43 4.18 -12.12 -9.73
C ARG A 43 2.65 -12.26 -9.78
N PRO A 44 2.12 -13.34 -10.39
CA PRO A 44 0.68 -13.59 -10.37
C PRO A 44 0.20 -13.67 -8.92
N ARG A 45 -0.84 -12.91 -8.60
CA ARG A 45 -1.31 -12.74 -7.22
C ARG A 45 -1.64 -14.08 -6.55
N SER A 46 -2.25 -15.02 -7.28
CA SER A 46 -2.61 -16.33 -6.72
C SER A 46 -1.40 -17.14 -6.24
N GLN A 47 -0.21 -16.88 -6.80
CA GLN A 47 1.03 -17.59 -6.42
C GLN A 47 1.68 -17.01 -5.17
N VAL A 48 1.41 -15.74 -4.83
CA VAL A 48 2.08 -15.04 -3.72
C VAL A 48 1.14 -14.71 -2.57
N GLU A 49 -0.18 -14.81 -2.75
CA GLU A 49 -1.18 -14.47 -1.72
C GLU A 49 -0.97 -15.24 -0.40
N GLN A 50 -0.57 -16.51 -0.50
CA GLN A 50 -0.38 -17.40 0.65
C GLN A 50 1.08 -17.83 0.84
N ASP A 51 2.02 -17.33 0.02
CA ASP A 51 3.43 -17.69 0.12
C ASP A 51 4.16 -16.67 1.01
N PRO A 52 4.54 -17.04 2.25
CA PRO A 52 5.22 -16.13 3.17
C PRO A 52 6.64 -15.78 2.71
N SER A 53 7.17 -16.46 1.69
CA SER A 53 8.47 -16.14 1.09
C SER A 53 8.46 -14.81 0.33
N TRP A 54 7.27 -14.26 0.04
CA TRP A 54 7.08 -12.99 -0.66
C TRP A 54 6.32 -12.00 0.21
N LYS A 55 6.78 -10.75 0.25
CA LYS A 55 5.99 -9.62 0.73
C LYS A 55 5.42 -8.86 -0.45
N GLN A 56 4.11 -8.63 -0.42
CA GLN A 56 3.43 -7.75 -1.37
C GLN A 56 3.58 -6.31 -0.90
N LEU A 57 4.08 -5.42 -1.76
CA LEU A 57 4.18 -4.00 -1.44
C LEU A 57 2.84 -3.33 -1.69
N ILE A 58 2.20 -2.87 -0.61
CA ILE A 58 0.86 -2.27 -0.62
C ILE A 58 0.98 -0.81 -0.18
N PRO A 59 0.78 0.17 -1.08
CA PRO A 59 0.54 1.54 -0.68
C PRO A 59 -0.68 1.63 0.22
N TYR A 60 -0.56 2.32 1.34
CA TYR A 60 -1.64 2.48 2.31
C TYR A 60 -1.72 3.95 2.75
N CYS A 61 -2.76 4.64 2.30
CA CYS A 61 -2.92 6.07 2.46
C CYS A 61 -3.97 6.38 3.52
N ILE A 62 -3.61 7.22 4.49
CA ILE A 62 -4.54 7.79 5.47
C ILE A 62 -4.82 9.24 5.08
N PHE A 63 -6.09 9.62 5.05
CA PHE A 63 -6.49 10.98 4.74
C PHE A 63 -6.70 11.77 6.03
N CYS A 64 -5.88 12.78 6.22
CA CYS A 64 -5.97 13.73 7.32
C CYS A 64 -6.38 15.10 6.77
N TRP A 65 -7.30 15.77 7.45
CA TRP A 65 -7.68 17.14 7.15
C TRP A 65 -7.49 18.00 8.39
N GLN A 66 -6.90 19.17 8.22
CA GLN A 66 -6.72 20.15 9.28
C GLN A 66 -7.60 21.37 8.99
N ASP A 67 -8.41 21.77 9.95
CA ASP A 67 -9.24 22.98 9.83
C ASP A 67 -8.47 24.28 10.14
N ALA A 68 -9.15 25.42 10.02
CA ALA A 68 -8.56 26.74 10.25
C ALA A 68 -8.12 26.96 11.71
N GLU A 69 -8.72 26.24 12.66
CA GLU A 69 -8.35 26.26 14.08
C GLU A 69 -7.25 25.24 14.42
N GLY A 70 -6.75 24.51 13.42
CA GLY A 70 -5.68 23.54 13.55
C GLY A 70 -6.11 22.16 14.03
N ARG A 71 -7.42 21.87 14.12
CA ARG A 71 -7.94 20.56 14.53
C ARG A 71 -7.79 19.55 13.39
N VAL A 72 -7.26 18.37 13.72
CA VAL A 72 -7.04 17.30 12.76
C VAL A 72 -8.18 16.30 12.80
N SER A 73 -8.77 16.03 11.64
CA SER A 73 -9.75 14.97 11.41
C SER A 73 -9.17 13.89 10.51
N VAL A 74 -9.54 12.64 10.77
CA VAL A 74 -9.10 11.48 9.97
C VAL A 74 -10.29 10.87 9.26
N PHE A 75 -10.17 10.63 7.96
CA PHE A 75 -11.21 9.98 7.19
C PHE A 75 -11.38 8.52 7.65
N ARG A 76 -12.64 8.15 7.89
CA ARG A 76 -13.07 6.80 8.24
C ARG A 76 -14.26 6.44 7.36
N TYR A 77 -14.29 5.18 6.93
CA TYR A 77 -15.42 4.61 6.22
C TYR A 77 -15.81 3.26 6.80
N THR A 78 -17.01 2.80 6.46
CA THR A 78 -17.47 1.45 6.78
C THR A 78 -17.31 0.59 5.54
N ARG A 79 -16.60 -0.53 5.67
CA ARG A 79 -16.38 -1.42 4.53
C ARG A 79 -17.70 -2.05 4.08
N GLY A 80 -17.93 -2.01 2.76
CA GLY A 80 -19.02 -2.73 2.12
C GLY A 80 -18.84 -4.25 2.20
N THR A 81 -19.85 -4.98 1.74
CA THR A 81 -19.86 -6.46 1.72
C THR A 81 -19.41 -7.06 0.39
N GLY A 82 -19.13 -6.23 -0.63
CA GLY A 82 -18.73 -6.68 -1.97
C GLY A 82 -17.25 -7.05 -2.12
N GLN A 83 -16.42 -6.73 -1.13
CA GLN A 83 -14.99 -7.06 -1.13
C GLN A 83 -14.74 -8.45 -0.53
N GLY A 84 -13.74 -9.17 -1.03
CA GLY A 84 -13.51 -10.60 -0.77
C GLY A 84 -13.18 -10.98 0.69
N GLU A 85 -12.74 -10.03 1.52
CA GLU A 85 -12.39 -10.29 2.92
C GLU A 85 -13.60 -10.13 3.85
N SER A 86 -14.32 -11.24 4.06
CA SER A 86 -15.54 -11.29 4.86
C SER A 86 -15.35 -10.91 6.33
N ARG A 87 -14.17 -11.13 6.92
CA ARG A 87 -13.89 -10.75 8.33
C ARG A 87 -13.90 -9.24 8.56
N LEU A 88 -13.80 -8.45 7.48
CA LEU A 88 -13.76 -7.00 7.53
C LEU A 88 -15.10 -6.35 7.15
N HIS A 89 -16.11 -7.12 6.75
CA HIS A 89 -17.43 -6.58 6.40
C HIS A 89 -18.03 -5.79 7.56
N ARG A 90 -18.57 -4.60 7.25
CA ARG A 90 -19.22 -3.67 8.20
C ARG A 90 -18.32 -3.14 9.32
N LYS A 91 -17.02 -3.45 9.31
CA LYS A 91 -16.06 -2.82 10.21
C LYS A 91 -15.69 -1.43 9.69
N HIS A 92 -15.19 -0.61 10.61
CA HIS A 92 -14.61 0.68 10.28
C HIS A 92 -13.16 0.51 9.84
N SER A 93 -12.80 1.21 8.78
CA SER A 93 -11.44 1.28 8.29
C SER A 93 -10.96 2.72 8.25
N VAL A 94 -9.67 2.87 8.54
CA VAL A 94 -8.93 4.12 8.45
C VAL A 94 -7.77 3.88 7.51
N GLY A 95 -7.88 4.44 6.32
CA GLY A 95 -6.92 4.30 5.24
C GLY A 95 -7.40 3.40 4.11
N ILE A 96 -6.84 3.66 2.92
CA ILE A 96 -7.14 2.98 1.66
C ILE A 96 -5.82 2.46 1.10
N GLY A 97 -5.81 1.23 0.63
CA GLY A 97 -4.65 0.64 0.01
C GLY A 97 -5.03 -0.51 -0.89
N GLY A 98 -4.10 -0.87 -1.78
CA GLY A 98 -4.28 -1.89 -2.79
C GLY A 98 -2.95 -2.31 -3.41
N HIS A 99 -2.98 -3.22 -4.37
CA HIS A 99 -1.76 -3.76 -4.94
C HIS A 99 -1.19 -2.83 -6.01
N ILE A 100 0.15 -2.75 -6.08
CA ILE A 100 0.82 -2.16 -7.23
C ILE A 100 0.83 -3.21 -8.35
N SER A 101 0.22 -2.90 -9.49
CA SER A 101 0.07 -3.83 -10.60
C SER A 101 1.18 -3.63 -11.63
N ALA A 102 1.50 -4.69 -12.39
CA ALA A 102 2.52 -4.63 -13.45
C ALA A 102 2.24 -3.56 -14.51
N VAL A 103 0.96 -3.22 -14.72
CA VAL A 103 0.56 -2.15 -15.65
C VAL A 103 1.01 -0.75 -15.18
N ASP A 104 1.28 -0.60 -13.88
CA ASP A 104 1.71 0.67 -13.27
C ASP A 104 3.22 0.91 -13.43
N ALA A 105 4.00 -0.13 -13.78
CA ALA A 105 5.46 -0.07 -13.83
C ALA A 105 6.04 0.59 -15.10
N ALA A 106 5.19 0.85 -16.11
CA ALA A 106 5.64 1.42 -17.38
C ALA A 106 6.01 2.92 -17.29
N GLN A 107 5.66 3.61 -16.19
CA GLN A 107 5.76 5.06 -16.09
C GLN A 107 6.40 5.54 -14.77
N GLY A 108 7.72 5.41 -14.64
CA GLY A 108 8.46 6.05 -13.55
C GLY A 108 8.48 5.22 -12.25
N ASP A 109 8.03 5.80 -11.13
CA ASP A 109 8.04 5.16 -9.80
C ASP A 109 6.82 4.24 -9.65
N PRO A 110 6.98 2.90 -9.69
CA PRO A 110 5.85 1.97 -9.65
C PRO A 110 5.03 2.09 -8.36
N TYR A 111 5.67 2.45 -7.24
CA TYR A 111 4.97 2.65 -5.98
C TYR A 111 4.01 3.83 -6.07
N ARG A 112 4.49 4.96 -6.58
CA ARG A 112 3.71 6.20 -6.63
C ARG A 112 2.56 6.11 -7.63
N GLU A 113 2.80 5.52 -8.79
CA GLU A 113 1.77 5.36 -9.81
C GLU A 113 0.72 4.32 -9.41
N GLY A 114 1.14 3.17 -8.85
CA GLY A 114 0.21 2.18 -8.32
C GLY A 114 -0.65 2.73 -7.19
N MET A 115 -0.06 3.48 -6.24
CA MET A 115 -0.80 4.20 -5.21
C MET A 115 -1.85 5.13 -5.80
N ARG A 116 -1.48 5.96 -6.78
CA ARG A 116 -2.40 6.94 -7.40
C ARG A 116 -3.56 6.27 -8.12
N ARG A 117 -3.30 5.19 -8.87
CA ARG A 117 -4.35 4.41 -9.53
C ARG A 117 -5.32 3.83 -8.51
N GLU A 118 -4.81 3.10 -7.51
CA GLU A 118 -5.64 2.50 -6.45
C GLU A 118 -6.49 3.54 -5.71
N LEU A 119 -5.91 4.69 -5.39
CA LEU A 119 -6.66 5.78 -4.78
C LEU A 119 -7.79 6.29 -5.68
N ALA A 120 -7.53 6.45 -6.99
CA ALA A 120 -8.52 6.96 -7.94
C ALA A 120 -9.68 5.98 -8.20
N GLU A 121 -9.47 4.68 -7.96
CA GLU A 121 -10.51 3.65 -8.06
C GLU A 121 -11.50 3.71 -6.89
N GLU A 122 -11.01 4.00 -5.68
CA GLU A 122 -11.81 3.94 -4.46
C GLU A 122 -12.35 5.30 -4.00
N VAL A 123 -11.60 6.39 -4.23
CA VAL A 123 -11.94 7.73 -3.75
C VAL A 123 -11.64 8.84 -4.76
N ARG A 124 -12.45 9.90 -4.69
CA ARG A 124 -12.21 11.16 -5.40
C ARG A 124 -11.83 12.23 -4.39
N VAL A 125 -10.57 12.65 -4.41
CA VAL A 125 -10.07 13.77 -3.61
C VAL A 125 -10.12 15.03 -4.48
N LEU A 126 -11.03 15.96 -4.16
CA LEU A 126 -11.25 17.18 -4.94
C LEU A 126 -10.51 18.40 -4.39
N ALA A 127 -9.89 18.27 -3.22
CA ALA A 127 -9.09 19.32 -2.60
C ALA A 127 -7.60 19.12 -2.94
N ASP A 128 -6.83 20.21 -2.90
CA ASP A 128 -5.38 20.11 -2.90
C ASP A 128 -4.90 19.37 -1.66
N TYR A 129 -3.84 18.57 -1.81
CA TYR A 129 -3.26 17.80 -0.72
C TYR A 129 -1.74 17.66 -0.88
N THR A 130 -1.08 17.42 0.25
CA THR A 130 0.32 16.99 0.30
C THR A 130 0.38 15.52 0.68
N GLU A 131 1.29 14.77 0.06
CA GLU A 131 1.54 13.38 0.40
C GLU A 131 2.88 13.21 1.12
N GLN A 132 2.92 12.34 2.12
CA GLN A 132 4.14 12.01 2.85
C GLN A 132 4.13 10.52 3.22
N CYS A 133 5.22 9.82 2.91
CA CYS A 133 5.45 8.49 3.47
C CYS A 133 5.83 8.63 4.95
N VAL A 134 4.95 8.16 5.83
CA VAL A 134 5.12 8.29 7.30
C VAL A 134 5.76 7.06 7.94
N GLY A 135 5.75 5.92 7.26
CA GLY A 135 6.27 4.68 7.80
C GLY A 135 5.87 3.44 7.02
N LEU A 136 6.16 2.28 7.61
CA LEU A 136 5.80 0.97 7.11
C LEU A 136 5.01 0.19 8.16
N ILE A 137 4.18 -0.74 7.70
CA ILE A 137 3.43 -1.67 8.55
C ILE A 137 3.86 -3.09 8.17
N ASN A 138 4.16 -3.90 9.19
CA ASN A 138 4.43 -5.33 9.07
C ASN A 138 3.73 -6.11 10.19
#